data_AF-A0A9X8QED1-F1
#
_entry.id   AF-A0A9X8QED1-F1
#
_cell.length_a   1.000
_cell.length_b   1.000
_cell.length_c   1.000
_cell.angle_alpha   90.00
_cell.angle_beta   90.00
_cell.angle_gamma   90.00
#
_symmetry.space_group_name_H-M   'P 1'
#
loop_
_entity.id
_entity.type
_entity.pdbx_description
1 polymer ?
#
loop_
_entity_poly.entity_id
_entity_poly.type
_entity_poly.pdbx_seq_one_letter_code
_entity_poly.pdbx_strand_id
1 'polypeptide(L)'
;MIDFFLDLPNKDKVTFIGIIITATTSFFTLLISLKLNKRSSYINSITNERINSMTHLKQNTANYISILKSFIFNEESNISISKLYNLKLHIEYQLNHLKEREKIIIQRMDNLYILINYMHSINQDNTVKTILIELTNKGIDMNRLPIPYTEDTRLGIKSSKEYLKRLINMELDLLEADLKNHIKVEWEKIKKEI
;
A
#
# COMPACT_ATOMS: atom_id res chain seq x y z
N MET A 1 7.09 -28.71 58.29
CA MET A 1 8.09 -28.17 57.33
C MET A 1 9.14 -27.32 58.05
N ILE A 2 8.73 -26.47 58.99
CA ILE A 2 9.66 -25.71 59.86
C ILE A 2 10.44 -26.65 60.80
N ASP A 3 9.78 -27.65 61.37
CA ASP A 3 10.44 -28.63 62.27
C ASP A 3 11.54 -29.44 61.54
N PHE A 4 11.28 -29.83 60.29
CA PHE A 4 12.25 -30.52 59.43
C PHE A 4 13.48 -29.67 59.08
N PHE A 5 13.31 -28.34 59.00
CA PHE A 5 14.43 -27.42 58.76
C PHE A 5 15.26 -27.19 60.03
N LEU A 6 14.62 -27.17 61.20
CA LEU A 6 15.29 -26.94 62.48
C LEU A 6 16.19 -28.12 62.89
N ASP A 7 15.80 -29.35 62.54
CA ASP A 7 16.54 -30.59 62.84
C ASP A 7 17.75 -30.87 61.92
N LEU A 8 17.96 -30.07 60.86
CA LEU A 8 19.07 -30.28 59.93
C LEU A 8 20.43 -29.75 60.47
N PRO A 9 21.56 -30.42 60.16
CA PRO A 9 22.90 -29.88 60.40
C PRO A 9 23.10 -28.51 59.73
N ASN A 10 23.93 -27.65 60.33
CA ASN A 10 24.15 -26.28 59.83
C ASN A 10 24.60 -26.22 58.36
N LYS A 11 25.38 -27.22 57.89
CA LYS A 11 25.81 -27.33 56.50
C LYS A 11 24.64 -27.61 55.53
N ASP A 12 23.70 -28.43 55.95
CA ASP A 12 22.54 -28.82 55.12
C ASP A 12 21.49 -27.70 55.10
N LYS A 13 21.38 -26.91 56.19
CA LYS A 13 20.57 -25.68 56.23
C LYS A 13 21.03 -24.65 55.18
N VAL A 14 22.34 -24.41 55.06
CA VAL A 14 22.89 -23.48 54.05
C VAL A 14 22.62 -23.99 52.64
N THR A 15 22.79 -25.30 52.41
CA THR A 15 22.51 -25.94 51.12
C THR A 15 21.04 -25.82 50.75
N PHE A 16 20.14 -26.05 51.71
CA PHE A 16 18.68 -25.92 51.53
C PHE A 16 18.25 -24.49 51.18
N ILE A 17 18.82 -23.48 51.85
CA ILE A 17 18.59 -22.07 51.50
C ILE A 17 19.07 -21.79 50.07
N GLY A 18 20.25 -22.28 49.69
CA GLY A 18 20.77 -22.16 48.33
C GLY A 18 19.86 -22.79 47.28
N ILE A 19 19.28 -23.96 47.57
CA ILE A 19 18.30 -24.62 46.71
C ILE A 19 17.03 -23.77 46.57
N ILE A 20 16.50 -23.23 47.67
CA ILE A 20 15.30 -22.36 47.63
C ILE A 20 15.56 -21.10 46.80
N ILE A 21 16.70 -20.43 47.00
CA ILE A 21 17.08 -19.23 46.24
C ILE A 21 17.21 -19.55 44.74
N THR A 22 17.85 -20.67 44.39
CA THR A 22 18.02 -21.10 43.00
C THR A 22 16.68 -21.48 42.36
N ALA A 23 15.81 -22.18 43.10
CA ALA A 23 14.49 -22.56 42.62
C ALA A 23 13.58 -21.34 42.40
N THR A 24 13.60 -20.38 43.33
CA THR A 24 12.81 -19.14 43.20
C THR A 24 13.31 -18.28 42.06
N THR A 25 14.62 -18.05 41.92
CA THR A 25 15.18 -17.32 40.77
C THR A 25 14.89 -18.01 39.44
N SER A 26 14.96 -19.34 39.36
CA SER A 26 14.60 -20.10 38.16
C SER A 26 13.11 -19.94 37.81
N PHE A 27 12.23 -19.99 38.82
CA PHE A 27 10.79 -19.79 38.63
C PHE A 27 10.46 -18.38 38.12
N PHE A 28 11.04 -17.33 38.72
CA PHE A 28 10.85 -15.96 38.24
C PHE A 28 11.43 -15.75 36.83
N THR A 29 12.59 -16.35 36.53
CA THR A 29 13.19 -16.31 35.19
C THR A 29 12.28 -16.96 34.16
N LEU A 30 11.64 -18.08 34.49
CA LEU A 30 10.66 -18.75 33.63
C LEU A 30 9.44 -17.84 33.34
N LEU A 31 8.88 -17.21 34.37
CA LEU A 31 7.75 -16.30 34.21
C LEU A 31 8.08 -15.10 33.31
N ILE A 32 9.26 -14.50 33.48
CA ILE A 32 9.74 -13.41 32.64
C ILE A 32 9.93 -13.90 31.20
N SER A 33 10.56 -15.06 31.02
CA SER A 33 10.82 -15.66 29.70
C SER A 33 9.52 -15.97 28.96
N LEU A 34 8.50 -16.49 29.65
CA LEU A 34 7.18 -16.74 29.07
C LEU A 34 6.53 -15.44 28.58
N LYS A 35 6.62 -14.36 29.36
CA LYS A 35 6.08 -13.05 28.97
C LYS A 35 6.80 -12.47 27.76
N LEU A 36 8.13 -12.56 27.74
CA LEU A 36 8.96 -12.11 26.61
C LEU A 36 8.69 -12.92 25.34
N ASN A 37 8.54 -14.24 25.45
CA ASN A 37 8.26 -15.11 24.32
C ASN A 37 6.89 -14.81 23.69
N LYS A 38 5.84 -14.62 24.51
CA LYS A 38 4.52 -14.20 24.02
C LYS A 38 4.59 -12.86 23.26
N ARG A 39 5.31 -11.88 23.82
CA ARG A 39 5.50 -10.57 23.18
C ARG A 39 6.27 -10.69 21.86
N SER A 40 7.35 -11.48 21.84
CA SER A 40 8.16 -11.72 20.63
C SER A 40 7.34 -12.43 19.56
N SER A 41 6.59 -13.48 19.91
CA SER A 41 5.68 -14.16 18.98
C SER A 41 4.63 -13.23 18.38
N TYR A 42 4.07 -12.32 19.18
CA TYR A 42 3.11 -11.33 18.70
C TYR A 42 3.76 -10.34 17.71
N ILE A 43 4.93 -9.80 18.06
CA ILE A 43 5.69 -8.90 17.17
C ILE A 43 6.01 -9.60 15.85
N ASN A 44 6.53 -10.83 15.90
CA ASN A 44 6.84 -11.61 14.70
C ASN A 44 5.59 -11.86 13.84
N SER A 45 4.44 -12.14 14.45
CA SER A 45 3.18 -12.29 13.73
C SER A 45 2.76 -11.01 13.01
N ILE A 46 2.86 -9.85 13.67
CA ILE A 46 2.55 -8.56 13.05
C ILE A 46 3.53 -8.26 11.91
N THR A 47 4.82 -8.46 12.13
CA THR A 47 5.84 -8.22 11.12
C THR A 47 5.61 -9.10 9.88
N ASN A 48 5.26 -10.37 10.07
CA ASN A 48 4.90 -11.27 8.97
C ASN A 48 3.66 -10.80 8.20
N GLU A 49 2.60 -10.39 8.91
CA GLU A 49 1.40 -9.81 8.27
C GLU A 49 1.73 -8.54 7.47
N ARG A 50 2.58 -7.66 8.01
CA ARG A 50 3.05 -6.45 7.31
C ARG A 50 3.85 -6.80 6.05
N ILE A 51 4.74 -7.79 6.13
CA ILE A 51 5.52 -8.27 4.98
C ILE A 51 4.60 -8.85 3.90
N ASN A 52 3.61 -9.66 4.30
CA ASN A 52 2.62 -10.24 3.39
C ASN A 52 1.78 -9.15 2.71
N SER A 53 1.24 -8.22 3.49
CA SER A 53 0.47 -7.08 2.98
C SER A 53 1.29 -6.25 1.98
N MET A 54 2.55 -5.96 2.30
CA MET A 54 3.46 -5.23 1.40
C MET A 54 3.78 -6.00 0.11
N THR A 55 3.88 -7.32 0.19
CA THR A 55 4.08 -8.18 -0.98
C THR A 55 2.86 -8.14 -1.89
N HIS A 56 1.66 -8.21 -1.33
CA HIS A 56 0.41 -8.03 -2.09
C HIS A 56 0.30 -6.63 -2.70
N LEU A 57 0.69 -5.58 -1.99
CA LEU A 57 0.69 -4.22 -2.54
C LEU A 57 1.58 -4.11 -3.79
N LYS A 58 2.78 -4.70 -3.74
CA LYS A 58 3.70 -4.76 -4.89
C LYS A 58 3.09 -5.49 -6.07
N GLN A 59 2.48 -6.65 -5.84
CA GLN A 59 1.84 -7.46 -6.89
C GLN A 59 0.64 -6.73 -7.50
N ASN A 60 -0.26 -6.18 -6.67
CA ASN A 60 -1.43 -5.44 -7.12
C ASN A 60 -1.04 -4.20 -7.91
N THR A 61 -0.05 -3.44 -7.42
CA THR A 61 0.51 -2.28 -8.13
C THR A 61 1.07 -2.68 -9.50
N ALA A 62 1.90 -3.71 -9.56
CA ALA A 62 2.48 -4.19 -10.83
C ALA A 62 1.40 -4.63 -11.82
N ASN A 63 0.40 -5.37 -11.35
CA ASN A 63 -0.73 -5.82 -12.16
C ASN A 63 -1.57 -4.64 -12.67
N TYR A 64 -1.86 -3.67 -11.81
CA TYR A 64 -2.60 -2.46 -12.17
C TYR A 64 -1.88 -1.68 -13.26
N ILE A 65 -0.59 -1.37 -13.07
CA ILE A 65 0.22 -0.66 -14.06
C ILE A 65 0.35 -1.46 -15.37
N SER A 66 0.55 -2.78 -15.29
CA SER A 66 0.66 -3.64 -16.47
C SER A 66 -0.59 -3.63 -17.33
N ILE A 67 -1.78 -3.67 -16.70
CA ILE A 67 -3.06 -3.61 -17.41
C ILE A 67 -3.20 -2.24 -18.09
N LEU A 68 -2.87 -1.15 -17.39
CA LEU A 68 -2.95 0.20 -17.94
C LEU A 68 -1.98 0.42 -19.10
N LYS A 69 -0.73 -0.03 -18.98
CA LYS A 69 0.24 0.04 -20.09
C LYS A 69 -0.27 -0.76 -21.29
N SER A 70 -0.73 -2.00 -21.07
CA SER A 70 -1.26 -2.85 -22.14
C SER A 70 -2.42 -2.17 -22.89
N PHE A 71 -3.28 -1.45 -22.17
CA PHE A 71 -4.38 -0.69 -22.76
C PHE A 71 -3.96 0.51 -23.58
N ILE A 72 -2.97 1.26 -23.11
CA ILE A 72 -2.45 2.41 -23.85
C ILE A 72 -1.84 1.93 -25.19
N PHE A 73 -1.13 0.80 -25.17
CA PHE A 73 -0.48 0.21 -26.35
C PHE A 73 -1.46 -0.50 -27.31
N ASN A 74 -2.45 -1.23 -26.79
CA ASN A 74 -3.40 -2.00 -27.62
C ASN A 74 -4.77 -1.30 -27.68
N GLU A 75 -5.02 -0.57 -28.79
CA GLU A 75 -6.27 0.17 -29.05
C GLU A 75 -7.55 -0.67 -28.98
N GLU A 76 -7.44 -1.98 -29.18
CA GLU A 76 -8.56 -2.92 -29.20
C GLU A 76 -8.64 -3.79 -27.95
N SER A 77 -7.75 -3.60 -26.98
CA SER A 77 -7.82 -4.39 -25.75
C SER A 77 -9.02 -3.92 -24.91
N ASN A 78 -10.08 -4.72 -24.90
CA ASN A 78 -11.15 -4.61 -23.92
C ASN A 78 -10.53 -4.85 -22.54
N ILE A 79 -10.15 -3.78 -21.83
CA ILE A 79 -9.87 -3.91 -20.40
C ILE A 79 -11.18 -4.31 -19.74
N SER A 80 -11.13 -5.33 -18.89
CA SER A 80 -12.17 -5.51 -17.88
C SER A 80 -12.08 -4.35 -16.88
N ILE A 81 -12.90 -3.31 -17.10
CA ILE A 81 -12.99 -2.13 -16.22
C ILE A 81 -13.27 -2.56 -14.77
N SER A 82 -14.07 -3.63 -14.59
CA SER A 82 -14.33 -4.24 -13.29
C SER A 82 -13.06 -4.81 -12.64
N LYS A 83 -12.18 -5.48 -13.40
CA LYS A 83 -10.89 -5.97 -12.91
C LYS A 83 -9.96 -4.81 -12.54
N LEU A 84 -9.93 -3.75 -13.34
CA LEU A 84 -9.15 -2.55 -13.05
C LEU A 84 -9.63 -1.86 -11.77
N TYR A 85 -10.95 -1.72 -11.60
CA TYR A 85 -11.56 -1.16 -10.40
C TYR A 85 -11.28 -2.02 -9.16
N ASN A 86 -11.33 -3.35 -9.29
CA ASN A 86 -11.00 -4.25 -8.20
C ASN A 86 -9.53 -4.10 -7.74
N LEU A 87 -8.59 -4.07 -8.69
CA LEU A 87 -7.18 -3.82 -8.38
C LEU A 87 -6.95 -2.45 -7.74
N LYS A 88 -7.68 -1.43 -8.20
CA LYS A 88 -7.66 -0.10 -7.60
C LYS A 88 -8.07 -0.16 -6.12
N LEU A 89 -9.21 -0.78 -5.81
CA LEU A 89 -9.69 -0.92 -4.42
C LEU A 89 -8.69 -1.65 -3.52
N HIS A 90 -8.07 -2.72 -4.02
CA HIS A 90 -7.06 -3.46 -3.26
C HIS A 90 -5.85 -2.59 -2.89
N ILE A 91 -5.43 -1.69 -3.78
CA ILE A 91 -4.34 -0.75 -3.51
C ILE A 91 -4.84 0.32 -2.52
N GLU A 92 -6.03 0.89 -2.74
CA GLU A 92 -6.61 1.93 -1.88
C GLU A 92 -6.79 1.48 -0.43
N TYR A 93 -7.25 0.24 -0.20
CA TYR A 93 -7.40 -0.30 1.17
C TYR A 93 -6.07 -0.44 1.92
N GLN A 94 -4.95 -0.50 1.20
CA GLN A 94 -3.62 -0.56 1.80
C GLN A 94 -3.01 0.84 1.99
N LEU A 95 -3.62 1.87 1.42
CA LEU A 95 -3.23 3.27 1.56
C LEU A 95 -4.04 3.95 2.67
N ASN A 96 -3.42 4.90 3.35
CA ASN A 96 -4.00 5.71 4.41
C ASN A 96 -4.41 7.08 3.85
N HIS A 97 -5.72 7.26 3.68
CA HIS A 97 -6.34 8.51 3.22
C HIS A 97 -6.04 9.75 4.09
N LEU A 98 -5.56 9.58 5.33
CA LEU A 98 -5.19 10.69 6.21
C LEU A 98 -3.80 11.26 5.93
N LYS A 99 -2.95 10.54 5.19
CA LYS A 99 -1.62 11.02 4.81
C LYS A 99 -1.70 11.70 3.45
N GLU A 100 -1.26 12.96 3.38
CA GLU A 100 -1.37 13.78 2.16
C GLU A 100 -0.72 13.12 0.93
N ARG A 101 0.43 12.45 1.11
CA ARG A 101 1.09 11.73 0.02
C ARG A 101 0.26 10.57 -0.53
N GLU A 102 -0.37 9.81 0.34
CA GLU A 102 -1.17 8.63 -0.04
C GLU A 102 -2.53 9.07 -0.61
N LYS A 103 -3.07 10.20 -0.14
CA LYS A 103 -4.21 10.88 -0.76
C LYS A 103 -3.93 11.32 -2.20
N ILE A 104 -2.73 11.82 -2.50
CA ILE A 104 -2.33 12.14 -3.89
C ILE A 104 -2.34 10.88 -4.77
N ILE A 105 -1.83 9.75 -4.26
CA ILE A 105 -1.83 8.47 -4.98
C ILE A 105 -3.28 8.04 -5.31
N ILE A 106 -4.17 8.05 -4.31
CA ILE A 106 -5.58 7.71 -4.49
C ILE A 106 -6.23 8.62 -5.53
N GLN A 107 -6.03 9.93 -5.42
CA GLN A 107 -6.58 10.91 -6.37
C GLN A 107 -6.06 10.68 -7.80
N ARG A 108 -4.80 10.30 -7.99
CA ARG A 108 -4.27 9.94 -9.33
C ARG A 108 -4.92 8.67 -9.87
N MET A 109 -5.16 7.67 -9.02
CA MET A 109 -5.86 6.45 -9.41
C MET A 109 -7.32 6.73 -9.80
N ASP A 110 -7.99 7.65 -9.09
CA ASP A 110 -9.31 8.16 -9.47
C ASP A 110 -9.29 8.85 -10.83
N ASN A 111 -8.35 9.76 -11.04
CA ASN A 111 -8.20 10.49 -12.30
C ASN A 111 -7.96 9.53 -13.47
N LEU A 112 -7.05 8.55 -13.32
CA LEU A 112 -6.80 7.53 -14.33
C LEU A 112 -8.05 6.71 -14.65
N TYR A 113 -8.81 6.31 -13.62
CA TYR A 113 -10.06 5.58 -13.81
C TYR A 113 -11.11 6.41 -14.59
N ILE A 114 -11.24 7.70 -14.27
CA ILE A 114 -12.14 8.62 -14.97
C ILE A 114 -11.70 8.82 -16.43
N LEU A 115 -10.41 9.01 -16.68
CA LEU A 115 -9.84 9.20 -18.01
C LEU A 115 -10.07 7.98 -18.91
N ILE A 116 -9.85 6.77 -18.38
CA ILE A 116 -10.07 5.52 -19.11
C ILE A 116 -11.55 5.33 -19.45
N ASN A 117 -12.44 5.56 -18.49
CA ASN A 117 -13.88 5.50 -18.75
C ASN A 117 -14.32 6.55 -19.76
N TYR A 118 -13.76 7.75 -19.70
CA TYR A 118 -14.05 8.80 -20.65
C TYR A 118 -13.58 8.44 -22.07
N MET A 119 -12.40 7.84 -22.21
CA MET A 119 -11.86 7.35 -23.49
C MET A 119 -12.78 6.30 -24.15
N HIS A 120 -13.49 5.50 -23.35
CA HIS A 120 -14.49 4.54 -23.83
C HIS A 120 -15.81 5.17 -24.26
N SER A 121 -16.16 6.35 -23.73
CA SER A 121 -17.45 7.02 -23.98
C SER A 121 -17.42 8.13 -25.03
N ILE A 122 -16.26 8.43 -25.63
CA ILE A 122 -16.11 9.62 -26.47
C ILE A 122 -16.82 9.48 -27.83
N ASN A 123 -17.70 10.43 -28.15
CA ASN A 123 -18.39 10.58 -29.44
C ASN A 123 -17.95 11.89 -30.13
N GLN A 124 -18.15 12.01 -31.45
CA GLN A 124 -17.44 12.95 -32.37
C GLN A 124 -17.47 14.46 -32.03
N ASP A 125 -16.36 15.13 -32.42
CA ASP A 125 -16.05 16.58 -32.48
C ASP A 125 -16.05 17.39 -31.18
N ASN A 126 -15.14 17.03 -30.27
CA ASN A 126 -14.84 17.84 -29.08
C ASN A 126 -13.60 18.73 -29.30
N THR A 127 -13.64 19.96 -28.76
CA THR A 127 -12.42 20.76 -28.59
C THR A 127 -11.63 20.29 -27.37
N VAL A 128 -10.34 20.63 -27.29
CA VAL A 128 -9.53 20.41 -26.08
C VAL A 128 -10.23 21.02 -24.86
N LYS A 129 -10.76 22.24 -24.99
CA LYS A 129 -11.55 22.90 -23.95
C LYS A 129 -12.80 22.11 -23.55
N THR A 130 -13.54 21.54 -24.49
CA THR A 130 -14.72 20.70 -24.18
C THR A 130 -14.32 19.47 -23.38
N ILE A 131 -13.24 18.78 -23.79
CA ILE A 131 -12.69 17.63 -23.06
C ILE A 131 -12.28 18.05 -21.65
N LEU A 132 -11.60 19.19 -21.51
CA LEU A 132 -11.18 19.71 -20.21
C LEU A 132 -12.39 20.10 -19.33
N ILE A 133 -13.42 20.75 -19.87
CA ILE A 133 -14.61 21.06 -19.09
C ILE A 133 -15.30 19.78 -18.60
N GLU A 134 -15.43 18.77 -19.46
CA GLU A 134 -16.07 17.50 -19.08
C GLU A 134 -15.27 16.74 -18.02
N LEU A 135 -13.94 16.72 -18.13
CA LEU A 135 -13.07 16.10 -17.13
C LEU A 135 -13.12 16.88 -15.79
N THR A 136 -13.23 18.21 -15.83
CA THR A 136 -13.40 19.06 -14.62
C THR A 136 -14.74 18.75 -13.94
N ASN A 137 -15.81 18.64 -14.73
CA ASN A 137 -17.14 18.27 -14.23
C ASN A 137 -17.16 16.87 -13.60
N LYS A 138 -16.26 15.97 -14.05
CA LYS A 138 -16.05 14.66 -13.45
C LYS A 138 -15.12 14.68 -12.21
N GLY A 139 -14.66 15.84 -11.79
CA GLY A 139 -13.89 16.04 -10.56
C GLY A 139 -12.36 16.00 -10.72
N ILE A 140 -11.84 16.03 -11.95
CA ILE A 140 -10.39 16.09 -12.18
C ILE A 140 -9.89 17.53 -11.97
N ASP A 141 -8.82 17.69 -11.18
CA ASP A 141 -8.13 18.97 -11.01
C ASP A 141 -7.26 19.28 -12.25
N MET A 142 -7.73 20.24 -13.05
CA MET A 142 -7.13 20.58 -14.34
C MET A 142 -5.79 21.28 -14.25
N ASN A 143 -5.50 21.91 -13.12
CA ASN A 143 -4.22 22.56 -12.90
C ASN A 143 -3.07 21.54 -12.87
N ARG A 144 -3.38 20.25 -12.73
CA ARG A 144 -2.42 19.15 -12.67
C ARG A 144 -2.26 18.43 -14.01
N LEU A 145 -3.14 18.70 -14.98
CA LEU A 145 -3.04 18.11 -16.30
C LEU A 145 -2.09 18.93 -17.18
N PRO A 146 -1.09 18.30 -17.80
CA PRO A 146 -0.28 18.96 -18.81
C PRO A 146 -1.12 19.11 -20.08
N ILE A 147 -1.18 20.32 -20.63
CA ILE A 147 -1.98 20.62 -21.83
C ILE A 147 -1.04 20.74 -23.04
N PRO A 148 -0.82 19.67 -23.83
CA PRO A 148 0.03 19.71 -25.03
C PRO A 148 -0.56 20.46 -26.23
N TYR A 149 -1.77 21.02 -26.12
CA TYR A 149 -2.47 21.77 -27.16
C TYR A 149 -3.02 23.10 -26.62
N THR A 150 -3.47 23.99 -27.50
CA THR A 150 -4.25 25.17 -27.08
C THR A 150 -5.69 24.76 -26.77
N GLU A 151 -6.31 25.43 -25.78
CA GLU A 151 -7.70 25.15 -25.36
C GLU A 151 -8.69 25.13 -26.54
N ASP A 152 -8.49 26.01 -27.54
CA ASP A 152 -9.39 26.16 -28.68
C ASP A 152 -9.14 25.16 -29.83
N THR A 153 -8.19 24.23 -29.67
CA THR A 153 -7.90 23.23 -30.72
C THR A 153 -9.09 22.27 -30.88
N ARG A 154 -9.67 22.22 -32.09
CA ARG A 154 -10.67 21.22 -32.49
C ARG A 154 -9.99 19.87 -32.75
N LEU A 155 -10.53 18.80 -32.19
CA LEU A 155 -10.00 17.45 -32.35
C LEU A 155 -11.07 16.54 -32.95
N GLY A 156 -10.72 15.81 -34.01
CA GLY A 156 -11.50 14.66 -34.44
C GLY A 156 -11.31 13.48 -33.48
N ILE A 157 -12.15 12.44 -33.52
CA ILE A 157 -12.09 11.33 -32.54
C ILE A 157 -10.67 10.75 -32.39
N LYS A 158 -9.98 10.52 -33.52
CA LYS A 158 -8.65 9.92 -33.52
C LYS A 158 -7.66 10.77 -32.71
N SER A 159 -7.64 12.09 -32.96
CA SER A 159 -6.76 13.00 -32.23
C SER A 159 -7.21 13.21 -30.77
N SER A 160 -8.51 13.12 -30.46
CA SER A 160 -9.02 13.12 -29.08
C SER A 160 -8.57 11.88 -28.30
N LYS A 161 -8.60 10.69 -28.91
CA LYS A 161 -8.10 9.45 -28.30
C LYS A 161 -6.60 9.49 -28.10
N GLU A 162 -5.84 9.97 -29.08
CA GLU A 162 -4.39 10.17 -28.94
C GLU A 162 -4.04 11.17 -27.83
N TYR A 163 -4.80 12.26 -27.71
CA TYR A 163 -4.66 13.23 -26.62
C TYR A 163 -4.89 12.59 -25.25
N LEU A 164 -6.02 11.88 -25.08
CA LEU A 164 -6.32 11.18 -23.83
C LEU A 164 -5.29 10.11 -23.49
N LYS A 165 -4.80 9.36 -24.47
CA LYS A 165 -3.71 8.39 -24.26
C LYS A 165 -2.45 9.04 -23.71
N ARG A 166 -2.05 10.21 -24.23
CA ARG A 166 -0.89 10.96 -23.71
C ARG A 166 -1.09 11.37 -22.26
N LEU A 167 -2.28 11.87 -21.92
CA LEU A 167 -2.64 12.25 -20.55
C LEU A 167 -2.61 11.04 -19.61
N ILE A 168 -3.25 9.93 -20.00
CA ILE A 168 -3.27 8.68 -19.24
C ILE A 168 -1.84 8.17 -19.02
N ASN A 169 -1.00 8.17 -20.06
CA ASN A 169 0.38 7.69 -19.94
C ASN A 169 1.21 8.53 -18.97
N MET A 170 1.06 9.84 -19.00
CA MET A 170 1.78 10.72 -18.08
C MET A 170 1.31 10.57 -16.64
N GLU A 171 0.00 10.53 -16.39
CA GLU A 171 -0.54 10.26 -15.05
C GLU A 171 -0.12 8.88 -14.53
N LEU A 172 -0.03 7.89 -15.42
CA LEU A 172 0.44 6.55 -15.09
C LEU A 172 1.92 6.54 -14.68
N ASP A 173 2.78 7.26 -15.38
CA ASP A 173 4.20 7.36 -15.04
C ASP A 173 4.42 8.04 -13.68
N LEU A 174 3.63 9.09 -13.39
CA LEU A 174 3.64 9.75 -12.08
C LEU A 174 3.14 8.83 -10.97
N LEU A 175 2.02 8.13 -11.20
CA LEU A 175 1.49 7.15 -10.26
C LEU A 175 2.49 6.01 -9.99
N GLU A 176 3.15 5.51 -11.03
CA GLU A 176 4.18 4.46 -10.91
C GLU A 176 5.34 4.93 -10.03
N ALA A 177 5.80 6.16 -10.22
CA ALA A 177 6.85 6.74 -9.39
C ALA A 177 6.40 6.90 -7.92
N ASP A 178 5.19 7.43 -7.68
CA ASP A 178 4.65 7.64 -6.35
C ASP A 178 4.44 6.32 -5.59
N LEU A 179 3.85 5.31 -6.23
CA LEU A 179 3.65 3.98 -5.66
C LEU A 179 4.98 3.27 -5.37
N LYS A 180 5.94 3.30 -6.31
CA LYS A 180 7.28 2.71 -6.08
C LYS A 180 7.97 3.37 -4.88
N ASN A 181 7.89 4.69 -4.79
CA ASN A 181 8.53 5.40 -3.69
C ASN A 181 7.82 5.14 -2.35
N HIS A 182 6.49 5.08 -2.32
CA HIS A 182 5.73 4.71 -1.14
C HIS A 182 6.11 3.31 -0.65
N ILE A 183 6.07 2.31 -1.55
CA ILE A 183 6.44 0.92 -1.24
C ILE A 183 7.88 0.84 -0.72
N LYS A 184 8.84 1.55 -1.33
CA LYS A 184 10.24 1.59 -0.85
C LYS A 184 10.33 2.16 0.56
N VAL A 185 9.65 3.27 0.83
CA VAL A 185 9.68 3.92 2.16
C VAL A 185 9.09 3.01 3.23
N GLU A 186 7.93 2.40 2.96
CA GLU A 186 7.30 1.48 3.92
C GLU A 186 8.12 0.19 4.10
N TRP A 187 8.78 -0.31 3.05
CA TRP A 187 9.68 -1.45 3.15
C TRP A 187 10.91 -1.15 4.04
N GLU A 188 11.51 0.03 3.90
CA GLU A 188 12.62 0.45 4.76
C GLU A 188 12.20 0.64 6.22
N LYS A 189 10.94 1.00 6.50
CA LYS A 189 10.42 1.02 7.87
C LYS A 189 10.33 -0.38 8.46
N ILE A 190 9.79 -1.35 7.70
CA ILE A 190 9.71 -2.74 8.13
C ILE A 190 11.11 -3.30 8.43
N LYS A 191 12.11 -3.02 7.59
CA LYS A 191 13.50 -3.44 7.82
C LYS A 191 14.11 -2.90 9.12
N LYS A 192 13.73 -1.69 9.54
CA LYS A 192 14.25 -1.07 10.77
C LYS A 192 13.59 -1.61 12.04
N GLU A 193 12.43 -2.27 11.90
CA GLU A 193 11.71 -2.92 13.00
C GLU A 193 12.14 -4.37 13.24
N ILE A 194 12.83 -4.98 12.25
CA ILE A 194 13.46 -6.31 12.33
C ILE A 194 14.86 -6.18 12.92
#